data_AF-A0A9Q4QWB7-F1
#
_entry.id   AF-A0A9Q4QWB7-F1
#
_cell.length_a   1.000
_cell.length_b   1.000
_cell.length_c   1.000
_cell.angle_alpha   90.00
_cell.angle_beta   90.00
_cell.angle_gamma   90.00
#
_symmetry.space_group_name_H-M   'P 1'
#
loop_
_entity.id
_entity.type
_entity.pdbx_description
1 polymer ?
#
loop_
_entity_poly.entity_id
_entity_poly.type
_entity_poly.pdbx_seq_one_letter_code
_entity_poly.pdbx_strand_id
1 'polypeptide(L)'
;MRFDEVIEKLYSSDDELICEVLNEGLHVSQCVDADYAVCTGFQCKTHKGTLFDVRYLVAQQRVCYMKWSSPESRPVIGSPCKYDPELRLNNDFFYYDSGFSVLEEPIWYASYDIESNQFNQAKVKDVNQDEDKHIASVILDGDVNVSSFLVHGNQIEIESYPLVCKYVPVLYKSDKFSPYSYRANRRTFYEGIDTSWDNYGTSCEKYNGYNGWSDDLIDDVFGGIPEATWNVD
;
A
#
# COMPACT_ATOMS: atom_id res chain seq x y z
N MET A 1 -4.79 0.45 -17.37
CA MET A 1 -4.80 1.92 -17.20
C MET A 1 -3.37 2.37 -17.35
N ARG A 2 -3.09 3.39 -18.16
CA ARG A 2 -1.70 3.85 -18.35
C ARG A 2 -1.16 4.49 -17.07
N PHE A 3 0.16 4.56 -16.93
CA PHE A 3 0.76 5.05 -15.69
C PHE A 3 0.39 6.51 -15.37
N ASP A 4 0.30 7.37 -16.38
CA ASP A 4 -0.10 8.77 -16.25
C ASP A 4 -1.53 8.91 -15.68
N GLU A 5 -2.47 8.14 -16.22
CA GLU A 5 -3.86 8.11 -15.72
C GLU A 5 -3.94 7.56 -14.28
N VAL A 6 -3.14 6.52 -13.99
CA VAL A 6 -3.05 5.93 -12.64
C VAL A 6 -2.55 6.96 -11.65
N ILE A 7 -1.44 7.63 -11.94
CA ILE A 7 -0.78 8.50 -10.97
C ILE A 7 -1.58 9.78 -10.75
N GLU A 8 -2.21 10.33 -11.80
CA GLU A 8 -3.14 11.46 -11.69
C GLU A 8 -4.26 11.16 -10.69
N LYS A 9 -4.91 10.00 -10.83
CA LYS A 9 -6.01 9.60 -9.95
C LYS A 9 -5.55 9.24 -8.53
N LEU A 10 -4.42 8.55 -8.37
CA LEU A 10 -3.88 8.22 -7.05
C LEU A 10 -3.43 9.46 -6.26
N TYR A 11 -2.93 10.49 -6.94
CA TYR A 11 -2.51 11.74 -6.29
C TYR A 11 -3.63 12.79 -6.21
N SER A 12 -4.84 12.43 -6.64
CA SER A 12 -6.03 13.24 -6.45
C SER A 12 -6.41 13.35 -4.97
N SER A 13 -7.13 14.41 -4.62
CA SER A 13 -7.83 14.53 -3.34
C SER A 13 -9.22 13.90 -3.34
N ASP A 14 -9.66 13.35 -4.48
CA ASP A 14 -10.95 12.72 -4.66
C ASP A 14 -10.85 11.21 -4.41
N ASP A 15 -11.39 10.77 -3.28
CA ASP A 15 -11.39 9.36 -2.87
C ASP A 15 -12.13 8.45 -3.88
N GLU A 16 -13.08 8.97 -4.67
CA GLU A 16 -13.78 8.17 -5.70
C GLU A 16 -12.83 7.79 -6.83
N LEU A 17 -12.03 8.73 -7.31
CA LEU A 17 -11.01 8.50 -8.35
C LEU A 17 -9.92 7.53 -7.87
N ILE A 18 -9.50 7.67 -6.60
CA ILE A 18 -8.56 6.73 -5.97
C ILE A 18 -9.14 5.33 -5.93
N CYS A 19 -10.40 5.19 -5.48
CA CYS A 19 -11.07 3.89 -5.39
C CYS A 19 -11.24 3.24 -6.77
N GLU A 20 -11.52 4.02 -7.82
CA GLU A 20 -11.59 3.52 -9.21
C GLU A 20 -10.29 2.79 -9.60
N VAL A 21 -9.14 3.45 -9.42
CA VAL A 21 -7.82 2.87 -9.72
C VAL A 21 -7.56 1.59 -8.91
N LEU A 22 -7.82 1.63 -7.60
CA LEU A 22 -7.58 0.48 -6.73
C LEU A 22 -8.47 -0.72 -7.09
N ASN A 23 -9.70 -0.47 -7.55
CA ASN A 23 -10.66 -1.52 -7.90
C ASN A 23 -10.43 -2.11 -9.29
N GLU A 24 -9.85 -1.37 -10.22
CA GLU A 24 -9.34 -1.92 -11.49
C GLU A 24 -8.02 -2.69 -11.31
N GLY A 25 -7.32 -2.41 -10.20
CA GLY A 25 -6.11 -3.09 -9.78
C GLY A 25 -6.32 -4.52 -9.29
N LEU A 26 -5.21 -5.11 -8.83
CA LEU A 26 -5.19 -6.43 -8.23
C LEU A 26 -4.65 -6.36 -6.80
N HIS A 27 -5.21 -7.15 -5.90
CA HIS A 27 -4.46 -7.49 -4.70
C HIS A 27 -3.26 -8.34 -5.10
N VAL A 28 -2.11 -8.17 -4.44
CA VAL A 28 -0.87 -8.87 -4.77
C VAL A 28 -0.99 -10.40 -4.81
N SER A 29 -1.97 -10.99 -4.11
CA SER A 29 -2.24 -12.44 -4.15
C SER A 29 -2.96 -12.92 -5.41
N GLN A 30 -3.45 -11.99 -6.22
CA GLN A 30 -4.12 -12.25 -7.50
C GLN A 30 -3.17 -12.08 -8.68
N CYS A 31 -1.97 -11.55 -8.45
CA CYS A 31 -0.92 -11.48 -9.46
C CYS A 31 -0.31 -12.87 -9.65
N VAL A 32 -0.19 -13.31 -10.91
CA VAL A 32 0.26 -14.68 -11.26
C VAL A 32 1.47 -14.69 -12.18
N ASP A 33 1.79 -13.56 -12.82
CA ASP A 33 2.90 -13.41 -13.74
C ASP A 33 3.94 -12.46 -13.14
N ALA A 34 5.23 -12.80 -13.29
CA ALA A 34 6.32 -11.91 -12.92
C ALA A 34 6.30 -10.63 -13.77
N ASP A 35 6.66 -9.50 -13.17
CA ASP A 35 6.67 -8.20 -13.86
C ASP A 35 7.73 -7.28 -13.27
N TYR A 36 8.19 -6.31 -14.06
CA TYR A 36 8.83 -5.13 -13.50
C TYR A 36 7.75 -4.22 -12.94
N ALA A 37 8.07 -3.56 -11.83
CA ALA A 37 7.13 -2.70 -11.17
C ALA A 37 7.78 -1.40 -10.70
N VAL A 38 6.95 -0.37 -10.64
CA VAL A 38 7.33 0.94 -10.15
C VAL A 38 6.50 1.21 -8.91
N CYS A 39 7.16 1.56 -7.81
CA CYS A 39 6.46 2.09 -6.66
C CYS A 39 5.74 3.38 -7.06
N THR A 40 4.46 3.54 -6.71
CA THR A 40 3.71 4.75 -7.08
C THR A 40 3.88 5.88 -6.07
N GLY A 41 4.53 5.63 -4.92
CA GLY A 41 4.63 6.59 -3.81
C GLY A 41 3.30 6.82 -3.07
N PHE A 42 2.23 6.12 -3.47
CA PHE A 42 0.90 6.24 -2.89
C PHE A 42 0.64 5.17 -1.84
N GLN A 43 -0.05 5.56 -0.77
CA GLN A 43 -0.58 4.65 0.24
C GLN A 43 -2.01 5.03 0.60
N CYS A 44 -2.79 4.03 1.02
CA CYS A 44 -4.07 4.26 1.66
C CYS A 44 -4.18 3.48 2.97
N LYS A 45 -4.99 4.00 3.88
CA LYS A 45 -5.36 3.33 5.12
C LYS A 45 -6.79 2.83 5.00
N THR A 46 -7.08 1.63 5.46
CA THR A 46 -8.48 1.18 5.55
C THR A 46 -9.15 1.72 6.81
N HIS A 47 -10.48 1.70 6.85
CA HIS A 47 -11.28 1.99 8.05
C HIS A 47 -10.91 1.13 9.28
N LYS A 48 -10.29 -0.04 9.07
CA LYS A 48 -9.75 -0.92 10.13
C LYS A 48 -8.30 -0.63 10.52
N GLY A 49 -7.70 0.38 9.90
CA GLY A 49 -6.34 0.81 10.19
C GLY A 49 -5.23 0.10 9.41
N THR A 50 -5.55 -0.87 8.56
CA THR A 50 -4.56 -1.54 7.70
C THR A 50 -4.05 -0.58 6.63
N LEU A 51 -2.72 -0.44 6.49
CA LEU A 51 -2.07 0.33 5.45
C LEU A 51 -1.81 -0.53 4.21
N PHE A 52 -2.04 0.04 3.04
CA PHE A 52 -1.72 -0.56 1.75
C PHE A 52 -0.72 0.31 0.99
N ASP A 53 0.30 -0.33 0.43
CA ASP A 53 1.19 0.22 -0.60
C ASP A 53 0.63 -0.13 -1.98
N VAL A 54 0.84 0.76 -2.95
CA VAL A 54 0.38 0.60 -4.33
C VAL A 54 1.58 0.65 -5.26
N ARG A 55 1.64 -0.31 -6.17
CA ARG A 55 2.70 -0.44 -7.18
C ARG A 55 2.09 -0.57 -8.54
N TYR A 56 2.80 -0.13 -9.57
CA TYR A 56 2.37 -0.27 -10.95
C TYR A 56 3.19 -1.37 -11.63
N LEU A 57 2.51 -2.39 -12.13
CA LEU A 57 3.07 -3.48 -12.92
C LEU A 57 3.20 -3.02 -14.37
N VAL A 58 4.43 -2.96 -14.89
CA VAL A 58 4.77 -2.26 -16.13
C VAL A 58 4.24 -2.98 -17.35
N ALA A 59 4.51 -4.29 -17.48
CA ALA A 59 4.05 -5.08 -18.62
C ALA A 59 2.52 -5.26 -18.60
N GLN A 60 1.93 -5.42 -17.42
CA GLN A 60 0.48 -5.59 -17.25
C GLN A 60 -0.32 -4.27 -17.34
N GLN A 61 0.36 -3.12 -17.26
CA GLN A 61 -0.26 -1.78 -17.23
C GLN A 61 -1.40 -1.67 -16.22
N ARG A 62 -1.12 -2.10 -14.99
CA ARG A 62 -2.11 -2.24 -13.93
C ARG A 62 -1.49 -2.01 -12.57
N VAL A 63 -2.26 -1.46 -11.64
CA VAL A 63 -1.83 -1.36 -10.25
C VAL A 63 -2.00 -2.68 -9.50
N CYS A 64 -1.07 -2.93 -8.60
CA CYS A 64 -1.12 -3.98 -7.61
C CYS A 64 -1.04 -3.33 -6.22
N TYR A 65 -1.87 -3.76 -5.28
CA TYR A 65 -1.83 -3.29 -3.90
C TYR A 65 -1.53 -4.43 -2.92
N MET A 66 -0.80 -4.10 -1.86
CA MET A 66 -0.38 -5.05 -0.83
C MET A 66 -0.33 -4.40 0.54
N LYS A 67 -0.50 -5.20 1.59
CA LYS A 67 -0.36 -4.72 2.97
C LYS A 67 1.04 -4.14 3.17
N TRP A 68 1.12 -2.93 3.71
CA TRP A 68 2.38 -2.29 4.03
C TRP A 68 2.76 -2.56 5.49
N SER A 69 3.88 -3.24 5.70
CA SER A 69 4.34 -3.67 7.03
C SER A 69 5.33 -2.69 7.68
N SER A 70 5.76 -1.65 6.97
CA SER A 70 6.80 -0.71 7.42
C SER A 70 6.24 0.72 7.53
N PRO A 71 5.34 1.03 8.48
CA PRO A 71 4.69 2.34 8.57
C PRO A 71 5.67 3.50 8.77
N GLU A 72 6.87 3.22 9.27
CA GLU A 72 7.97 4.18 9.44
C GLU A 72 8.72 4.50 8.14
N SER A 73 8.48 3.76 7.05
CA SER A 73 9.06 4.02 5.73
C SER A 73 7.97 4.33 4.74
N ARG A 74 8.02 5.50 4.12
CA ARG A 74 7.07 5.87 3.07
C ARG A 74 7.54 5.33 1.72
N PRO A 75 6.64 4.74 0.92
CA PRO A 75 6.93 4.39 -0.46
C PRO A 75 7.25 5.66 -1.25
N VAL A 76 8.12 5.51 -2.24
CA VAL A 76 8.66 6.62 -3.00
C VAL A 76 8.47 6.32 -4.47
N ILE A 77 7.76 7.19 -5.17
CA ILE A 77 7.46 7.03 -6.59
C ILE A 77 8.77 6.95 -7.39
N GLY A 78 8.79 6.08 -8.41
CA GLY A 78 9.96 5.91 -9.27
C GLY A 78 10.98 4.90 -8.76
N SER A 79 10.85 4.46 -7.49
CA SER A 79 11.63 3.34 -6.97
C SER A 79 11.28 2.05 -7.73
N PRO A 80 12.24 1.40 -8.40
CA PRO A 80 11.98 0.22 -9.20
C PRO A 80 12.03 -1.04 -8.35
N CYS A 81 11.18 -2.00 -8.71
CA CYS A 81 11.16 -3.32 -8.10
C CYS A 81 10.80 -4.38 -9.14
N LYS A 82 11.04 -5.64 -8.78
CA LYS A 82 10.60 -6.79 -9.56
C LYS A 82 9.57 -7.55 -8.76
N TYR A 83 8.46 -7.90 -9.39
CA TYR A 83 7.49 -8.84 -8.85
C TYR A 83 7.80 -10.24 -9.36
N ASP A 84 7.85 -11.20 -8.44
CA ASP A 84 7.95 -12.62 -8.72
C ASP A 84 6.98 -13.40 -7.83
N PRO A 85 5.94 -14.04 -8.40
CA PRO A 85 4.95 -14.78 -7.62
C PRO A 85 5.55 -15.99 -6.89
N GLU A 86 6.63 -16.59 -7.40
CA GLU A 86 7.29 -17.73 -6.75
C GLU A 86 7.94 -17.31 -5.43
N LEU A 87 8.42 -16.07 -5.34
CA LEU A 87 9.04 -15.53 -4.13
C LEU A 87 8.03 -15.23 -3.02
N ARG A 88 6.72 -15.16 -3.30
CA ARG A 88 5.70 -15.03 -2.25
C ARG A 88 5.68 -16.23 -1.31
N LEU A 89 5.97 -17.42 -1.84
CA LEU A 89 5.94 -18.67 -1.08
C LEU A 89 7.22 -18.89 -0.27
N ASN A 90 8.26 -18.09 -0.52
CA ASN A 90 9.53 -18.15 0.17
C ASN A 90 9.46 -17.22 1.39
N ASN A 91 9.55 -17.80 2.59
CA ASN A 91 9.61 -17.04 3.84
C ASN A 91 11.00 -16.40 4.00
N ASP A 92 11.21 -15.28 3.31
CA ASP A 92 12.44 -14.51 3.33
C ASP A 92 12.16 -13.07 3.79
N PHE A 93 13.02 -12.58 4.69
CA PHE A 93 12.98 -11.22 5.22
C PHE A 93 13.07 -10.16 4.10
N PHE A 94 13.71 -10.49 2.98
CA PHE A 94 13.91 -9.54 1.87
C PHE A 94 12.68 -9.33 0.96
N TYR A 95 11.63 -10.17 1.04
CA TYR A 95 10.48 -10.11 0.12
C TYR A 95 9.11 -9.85 0.78
N TYR A 96 9.05 -9.66 2.11
CA TYR A 96 7.85 -9.27 2.88
C TYR A 96 6.54 -9.98 2.46
N ASP A 97 6.57 -11.28 2.17
CA ASP A 97 5.39 -12.07 1.70
C ASP A 97 4.62 -11.42 0.52
N SER A 98 5.32 -10.56 -0.21
CA SER A 98 4.76 -9.72 -1.26
C SER A 98 5.17 -10.21 -2.65
N GLY A 99 6.27 -10.96 -2.73
CA GLY A 99 6.91 -11.33 -4.00
C GLY A 99 7.63 -10.17 -4.67
N PHE A 100 7.68 -8.98 -4.05
CA PHE A 100 8.44 -7.85 -4.58
C PHE A 100 9.86 -7.83 -4.02
N SER A 101 10.84 -7.75 -4.92
CA SER A 101 12.25 -7.52 -4.61
C SER A 101 12.68 -6.15 -5.09
N VAL A 102 13.56 -5.50 -4.32
CA VAL A 102 14.31 -4.34 -4.81
C VAL A 102 15.29 -4.83 -5.88
N LEU A 103 15.55 -4.02 -6.91
CA LEU A 103 16.56 -4.34 -7.91
C LEU A 103 17.97 -4.16 -7.31
N GLU A 104 18.90 -5.06 -7.65
CA GLU A 104 20.29 -4.96 -7.19
C GLU A 104 21.02 -3.77 -7.83
N GLU A 105 20.60 -3.39 -9.05
CA GLU A 105 21.15 -2.22 -9.73
C GLU A 105 20.61 -0.93 -9.10
N PRO A 106 21.47 0.08 -8.86
CA PRO A 106 21.06 1.36 -8.31
C PRO A 106 20.38 2.20 -9.41
N ILE A 107 19.19 1.79 -9.83
CA ILE A 107 18.40 2.47 -10.86
C ILE A 107 17.21 3.19 -10.25
N TRP A 108 16.75 4.24 -10.93
CA TRP A 108 15.60 5.05 -10.57
C TRP A 108 14.83 5.45 -11.81
N TYR A 109 13.49 5.38 -11.75
CA TYR A 109 12.64 5.97 -12.77
C TYR A 109 12.37 7.42 -12.40
N ALA A 110 12.99 8.36 -13.13
CA ALA A 110 12.88 9.79 -12.85
C ALA A 110 11.66 10.44 -13.50
N SER A 111 11.19 9.87 -14.61
CA SER A 111 10.03 10.38 -15.33
C SER A 111 9.33 9.31 -16.17
N TYR A 112 8.12 9.63 -16.62
CA TYR A 112 7.31 8.82 -17.52
C TYR A 112 6.93 9.62 -18.77
N ASP A 113 7.20 9.05 -19.95
CA ASP A 113 6.89 9.64 -21.24
C ASP A 113 5.56 9.08 -21.77
N ILE A 114 4.57 9.95 -21.96
CA ILE A 114 3.21 9.55 -22.35
C ILE A 114 3.07 9.12 -23.82
N GLU A 115 4.01 9.50 -24.68
CA GLU A 115 3.97 9.22 -26.12
C GLU A 115 4.58 7.85 -26.42
N SER A 116 5.73 7.57 -25.81
CA SER A 116 6.42 6.29 -25.91
C SER A 116 5.91 5.24 -24.91
N ASN A 117 5.15 5.67 -23.90
CA ASN A 117 4.66 4.80 -22.82
C ASN A 117 5.83 4.09 -22.11
N GLN A 118 6.89 4.84 -21.81
CA GLN A 118 8.12 4.34 -21.21
C GLN A 118 8.52 5.14 -19.97
N PHE A 119 9.14 4.45 -19.03
CA PHE A 119 9.81 5.08 -17.91
C PHE A 119 11.26 5.44 -18.29
N ASN A 120 11.68 6.65 -17.97
CA ASN A 120 13.06 7.07 -18.14
C ASN A 120 13.87 6.68 -16.91
N GLN A 121 14.73 5.67 -17.10
CA GLN A 121 15.63 5.18 -16.08
C GLN A 121 16.93 5.98 -16.03
N ALA A 122 17.42 6.20 -14.81
CA ALA A 122 18.71 6.78 -14.54
C ALA A 122 19.39 6.02 -13.40
N LYS A 123 20.73 6.06 -13.36
CA LYS A 123 21.49 5.49 -12.25
C LYS A 123 21.48 6.43 -11.07
N VAL A 124 21.36 5.87 -9.88
CA VAL A 124 21.41 6.56 -8.60
C VAL A 124 22.85 6.65 -8.14
N LYS A 125 23.28 7.87 -7.86
CA LYS A 125 24.57 8.18 -7.24
C LYS A 125 24.44 8.26 -5.72
N ASP A 126 23.40 8.93 -5.24
CA ASP A 126 23.14 9.13 -3.81
C ASP A 126 21.66 9.43 -3.53
N VAL A 127 21.26 9.37 -2.25
CA VAL A 127 19.89 9.64 -1.81
C VAL A 127 19.93 10.61 -0.62
N ASN A 128 19.24 11.74 -0.74
CA ASN A 128 19.08 12.68 0.36
C ASN A 128 17.85 12.29 1.18
N GLN A 129 18.02 12.28 2.51
CA GLN A 129 16.94 12.02 3.45
C GLN A 129 16.55 13.29 4.21
N ASP A 130 15.28 13.39 4.60
CA ASP A 130 14.80 14.43 5.52
C ASP A 130 15.14 14.12 6.99
N GLU A 131 14.70 14.99 7.91
CA GLU A 131 14.95 14.84 9.35
C GLU A 131 14.38 13.53 9.93
N ASP A 132 13.31 13.02 9.32
CA ASP A 132 12.63 11.78 9.68
C ASP A 132 13.21 10.55 8.95
N LYS A 133 14.36 10.73 8.26
CA LYS A 133 15.05 9.71 7.46
C LYS A 133 14.25 9.19 6.27
N HIS A 134 13.20 9.88 5.84
CA HIS A 134 12.50 9.56 4.61
C HIS A 134 13.27 10.11 3.40
N ILE A 135 13.16 9.45 2.25
CA ILE A 135 13.79 9.94 1.02
C ILE A 135 13.13 11.27 0.61
N ALA A 136 13.92 12.33 0.62
CA ALA A 136 13.50 13.67 0.21
C ALA A 136 13.85 13.95 -1.26
N SER A 137 14.99 13.44 -1.73
CA SER A 137 15.40 13.54 -3.13
C SER A 137 16.45 12.49 -3.49
N VAL A 138 16.61 12.25 -4.79
CA VAL A 138 17.55 11.28 -5.36
C VAL A 138 18.55 12.02 -6.24
N ILE A 139 19.84 11.80 -6.02
CA ILE A 139 20.91 12.34 -6.85
C ILE A 139 21.25 11.29 -7.91
N LEU A 140 21.01 11.62 -9.17
CA LEU A 140 21.31 10.77 -10.31
C LEU A 140 22.75 10.95 -10.80
N ASP A 141 23.23 9.98 -11.56
CA ASP A 141 24.48 10.11 -12.32
C ASP A 141 24.44 11.39 -13.17
N GLY A 142 25.50 12.21 -13.06
CA GLY A 142 25.54 13.56 -13.62
C GLY A 142 25.14 14.68 -12.65
N ASP A 143 25.01 14.35 -11.35
CA ASP A 143 24.72 15.30 -10.26
C ASP A 143 23.36 16.02 -10.40
N VAL A 144 22.42 15.37 -11.08
CA VAL A 144 21.04 15.85 -11.22
C VAL A 144 20.25 15.47 -9.96
N ASN A 145 19.73 16.47 -9.26
CA ASN A 145 18.90 16.27 -8.08
C ASN A 145 17.42 16.15 -8.45
N VAL A 146 16.77 15.05 -8.08
CA VAL A 146 15.36 14.74 -8.36
C VAL A 146 14.57 14.76 -7.06
N SER A 147 13.65 15.72 -6.92
CA SER A 147 12.74 15.85 -5.78
C SER A 147 11.26 15.68 -6.14
N SER A 148 10.97 15.43 -7.42
CA SER A 148 9.65 15.10 -7.94
C SER A 148 9.77 14.14 -9.11
N PHE A 149 8.69 13.44 -9.41
CA PHE A 149 8.57 12.56 -10.56
C PHE A 149 7.77 13.27 -11.65
N LEU A 150 8.33 13.29 -12.86
CA LEU A 150 7.77 14.05 -13.96
C LEU A 150 6.98 13.17 -14.91
N VAL A 151 5.80 13.61 -15.30
CA VAL A 151 5.08 13.08 -16.46
C VAL A 151 5.21 14.10 -17.59
N HIS A 152 5.68 13.65 -18.75
CA HIS A 152 5.95 14.53 -19.89
C HIS A 152 5.45 13.90 -21.20
N GLY A 153 5.16 14.75 -22.18
CA GLY A 153 4.73 14.35 -23.52
C GLY A 153 5.34 15.28 -24.56
N ASN A 154 5.90 14.72 -25.63
CA ASN A 154 6.63 15.48 -26.65
C ASN A 154 7.69 16.43 -26.07
N GLN A 155 8.42 15.97 -25.04
CA GLN A 155 9.44 16.74 -24.30
C GLN A 155 8.90 17.94 -23.50
N ILE A 156 7.58 18.05 -23.34
CA ILE A 156 6.92 19.08 -22.53
C ILE A 156 6.47 18.45 -21.22
N GLU A 157 6.82 19.07 -20.10
CA GLU A 157 6.31 18.69 -18.79
C GLU A 157 4.79 18.89 -18.74
N ILE A 158 4.07 17.84 -18.38
CA ILE A 158 2.60 17.85 -18.23
C ILE A 158 2.26 18.05 -16.76
N GLU A 159 2.87 17.24 -15.89
CA GLU A 159 2.59 17.27 -14.46
C GLU A 159 3.81 16.79 -13.66
N SER A 160 3.89 17.26 -12.41
CA SER A 160 5.00 16.98 -11.50
C SER A 160 4.46 16.50 -10.15
N TYR A 161 4.80 15.25 -9.80
CA TYR A 161 4.31 14.62 -8.58
C TYR A 161 5.39 14.60 -7.50
N PRO A 162 5.08 14.96 -6.25
CA PRO A 162 6.05 14.82 -5.17
C PRO A 162 6.45 13.35 -5.02
N LEU A 163 7.71 13.11 -4.65
CA LEU A 163 8.23 11.74 -4.57
C LEU A 163 7.44 10.84 -3.60
N VAL A 164 6.79 11.45 -2.61
CA VAL A 164 5.91 10.79 -1.66
C VAL A 164 4.55 11.47 -1.69
N CYS A 165 3.47 10.69 -1.79
CA CYS A 165 2.13 11.25 -1.70
C CYS A 165 1.88 11.80 -0.29
N LYS A 166 1.45 13.07 -0.20
CA LYS A 166 1.19 13.73 1.09
C LYS A 166 -0.16 13.33 1.68
N TYR A 167 -1.13 12.99 0.83
CA TYR A 167 -2.48 12.61 1.23
C TYR A 167 -2.55 11.09 1.37
N VAL A 168 -2.87 10.60 2.56
CA VAL A 168 -3.10 9.18 2.82
C VAL A 168 -4.59 9.01 3.15
N PRO A 169 -5.45 8.65 2.18
CA PRO A 169 -6.88 8.55 2.41
C PRO A 169 -7.20 7.41 3.36
N VAL A 170 -8.29 7.59 4.12
CA VAL A 170 -8.93 6.49 4.86
C VAL A 170 -10.07 5.97 4.00
N LEU A 171 -9.97 4.73 3.54
CA LEU A 171 -10.93 4.09 2.64
C LEU A 171 -11.69 2.97 3.32
N TYR A 172 -12.93 2.73 2.91
CA TYR A 172 -13.61 1.49 3.25
C TYR A 172 -13.12 0.38 2.33
N LYS A 173 -12.87 -0.81 2.88
CA LYS A 173 -12.46 -2.00 2.11
C LYS A 173 -13.26 -3.20 2.54
N SER A 174 -14.12 -3.68 1.65
CA SER A 174 -14.78 -4.98 1.72
C SER A 174 -14.21 -5.87 0.60
N ASP A 175 -15.07 -6.42 -0.25
CA ASP A 175 -14.77 -6.90 -1.59
C ASP A 175 -14.05 -5.83 -2.44
N LYS A 176 -14.54 -4.60 -2.46
CA LYS A 176 -13.94 -3.46 -3.18
C LYS A 176 -13.58 -2.29 -2.26
N PHE A 177 -12.75 -1.37 -2.75
CA PHE A 177 -12.50 -0.07 -2.13
C PHE A 177 -13.66 0.88 -2.40
N SER A 178 -14.02 1.67 -1.40
CA SER A 178 -14.96 2.79 -1.55
C SER A 178 -14.59 3.94 -0.61
N PRO A 179 -14.96 5.19 -0.92
CA PRO A 179 -14.73 6.32 -0.03
C PRO A 179 -15.31 6.06 1.36
N TYR A 180 -14.57 6.46 2.40
CA TYR A 180 -15.04 6.31 3.78
C TYR A 180 -15.82 7.55 4.21
N SER A 181 -17.16 7.48 4.15
CA SER A 181 -17.98 8.59 4.64
C SER A 181 -18.19 8.50 6.16
N TYR A 182 -17.54 9.40 6.91
CA TYR A 182 -17.75 9.52 8.36
C TYR A 182 -19.20 9.90 8.71
N ARG A 183 -19.95 10.51 7.78
CA ARG A 183 -21.33 11.00 8.00
C ARG A 183 -22.41 9.94 7.86
N ALA A 184 -22.24 8.90 7.02
CA ALA A 184 -23.17 7.77 7.01
C ALA A 184 -23.07 6.96 8.31
N ASN A 185 -21.87 6.93 8.91
CA ASN A 185 -21.65 6.32 10.20
C ASN A 185 -22.08 7.16 11.40
N ARG A 186 -22.38 8.47 11.27
CA ARG A 186 -22.89 9.24 12.43
C ARG A 186 -24.33 8.90 12.83
N ARG A 187 -25.13 8.28 11.96
CA ARG A 187 -26.45 7.73 12.36
C ARG A 187 -26.37 6.33 12.95
N THR A 188 -25.21 5.67 12.87
CA THR A 188 -24.95 4.37 13.52
C THR A 188 -23.90 4.45 14.64
N PHE A 189 -23.18 5.57 14.82
CA PHE A 189 -22.19 5.75 15.89
C PHE A 189 -22.71 6.51 17.12
N TYR A 190 -23.93 7.05 17.05
CA TYR A 190 -24.66 7.55 18.24
C TYR A 190 -25.97 6.77 18.50
N GLU A 191 -26.08 5.56 17.96
CA GLU A 191 -27.00 4.53 18.42
C GLU A 191 -26.18 3.25 18.64
N GLY A 192 -25.63 3.13 19.84
CA GLY A 192 -24.89 1.95 20.28
C GLY A 192 -23.47 1.88 19.72
N ILE A 193 -22.49 2.14 20.57
CA ILE A 193 -21.30 1.28 20.52
C ILE A 193 -21.88 -0.14 20.58
N ASP A 194 -21.69 -0.94 19.52
CA ASP A 194 -21.93 -2.37 19.63
C ASP A 194 -20.84 -2.92 20.55
N THR A 195 -21.12 -2.83 21.84
CA THR A 195 -20.43 -3.51 22.92
C THR A 195 -20.83 -5.00 22.93
N SER A 196 -21.12 -5.64 21.80
CA SER A 196 -21.33 -7.10 21.77
C SER A 196 -20.07 -7.86 22.18
N TRP A 197 -18.89 -7.24 22.11
CA TRP A 197 -17.68 -7.73 22.77
C TRP A 197 -17.78 -7.72 24.32
N ASP A 198 -18.60 -6.84 24.90
CA ASP A 198 -18.92 -6.82 26.34
C ASP A 198 -20.09 -7.77 26.70
N ASN A 199 -20.69 -8.46 25.72
CA ASN A 199 -21.79 -9.43 25.94
C ASN A 199 -21.33 -10.88 25.99
N TYR A 200 -20.05 -11.16 25.75
CA TYR A 200 -19.48 -12.47 26.08
C TYR A 200 -19.34 -12.56 27.60
N GLY A 201 -19.82 -13.65 28.18
CA GLY A 201 -19.70 -13.86 29.62
C GLY A 201 -18.25 -13.76 30.04
N THR A 202 -18.03 -13.26 31.25
CA THR A 202 -16.69 -13.08 31.84
C THR A 202 -16.18 -14.36 32.50
N SER A 203 -16.80 -15.51 32.19
CA SER A 203 -16.36 -16.81 32.68
C SER A 203 -14.96 -17.08 32.13
N CYS A 204 -14.06 -17.46 33.02
CA CYS A 204 -12.71 -17.90 32.70
C CYS A 204 -12.44 -19.28 33.32
N GLU A 205 -13.45 -20.02 33.77
CA GLU A 205 -13.27 -21.28 34.49
C GLU A 205 -12.81 -22.43 33.57
N LYS A 206 -13.21 -22.40 32.29
CA LYS A 206 -12.97 -23.50 31.34
C LYS A 206 -11.56 -23.45 30.77
N TYR A 207 -11.08 -22.27 30.37
CA TYR A 207 -9.74 -22.08 29.81
C TYR A 207 -8.80 -21.27 30.72
N ASN A 208 -9.21 -21.01 31.96
CA ASN A 208 -8.44 -20.27 32.96
C ASN A 208 -8.00 -18.87 32.50
N GLY A 209 -8.82 -18.21 31.68
CA GLY A 209 -8.53 -16.86 31.15
C GLY A 209 -7.34 -16.84 30.19
N TYR A 210 -7.23 -17.86 29.33
CA TYR A 210 -6.09 -18.04 28.43
C TYR A 210 -5.85 -16.80 27.58
N ASN A 211 -4.63 -16.25 27.68
CA ASN A 211 -4.21 -15.00 27.04
C ASN A 211 -5.09 -13.76 27.34
N GLY A 212 -5.77 -13.75 28.50
CA GLY A 212 -6.60 -12.63 28.95
C GLY A 212 -8.03 -12.62 28.39
N TRP A 213 -8.42 -13.65 27.63
CA TRP A 213 -9.73 -13.74 26.98
C TRP A 213 -10.71 -14.63 27.79
N SER A 214 -12.01 -14.34 27.68
CA SER A 214 -13.05 -15.15 28.34
C SER A 214 -13.37 -16.42 27.56
N ASP A 215 -13.97 -17.40 28.25
CA ASP A 215 -14.32 -18.70 27.69
C ASP A 215 -15.28 -18.58 26.52
N ASP A 216 -16.28 -17.71 26.64
CA ASP A 216 -17.30 -17.48 25.61
C ASP A 216 -16.70 -16.85 24.35
N LEU A 217 -15.72 -15.95 24.53
CA LEU A 217 -15.02 -15.34 23.40
C LEU A 217 -14.16 -16.37 22.64
N ILE A 218 -13.49 -17.27 23.38
CA ILE A 218 -12.71 -18.35 22.79
C ILE A 218 -13.63 -19.33 22.05
N ASP A 219 -14.77 -19.68 22.62
CA ASP A 219 -15.72 -20.62 22.00
C ASP A 219 -16.38 -20.04 20.75
N ASP A 220 -16.86 -18.79 20.81
CA ASP A 220 -17.68 -18.20 19.73
C ASP A 220 -16.84 -17.54 18.62
N VAL A 221 -15.70 -16.93 18.96
CA VAL A 221 -14.86 -16.19 17.98
C VAL A 221 -13.70 -17.06 17.48
N PHE A 222 -13.11 -17.85 18.38
CA PHE A 222 -11.95 -18.69 18.07
C PHE A 222 -12.31 -20.17 17.88
N GLY A 223 -13.60 -20.50 17.86
CA GLY A 223 -14.11 -21.86 17.60
C GLY A 223 -13.75 -22.86 18.69
N GLY A 224 -13.51 -22.39 19.92
CA GLY A 224 -13.13 -23.22 21.06
C GLY A 224 -11.66 -23.65 21.05
N ILE A 225 -10.79 -22.91 20.34
CA ILE A 225 -9.35 -23.19 20.24
C ILE A 225 -8.57 -22.05 20.93
N PRO A 226 -8.21 -22.19 22.22
CA PRO A 226 -7.52 -21.13 22.98
C PRO A 226 -6.22 -20.65 22.32
N GLU A 227 -5.48 -21.52 21.64
CA GLU A 227 -4.21 -21.20 21.00
C GLU A 227 -4.37 -20.26 19.79
N ALA A 228 -5.57 -20.18 19.20
CA ALA A 228 -5.85 -19.24 18.11
C ALA A 228 -5.86 -17.77 18.56
N THR A 229 -5.92 -17.51 19.87
CA THR A 229 -5.81 -16.18 20.47
C THR A 229 -4.40 -15.59 20.40
N TRP A 230 -3.38 -16.37 20.04
CA TRP A 230 -1.98 -15.93 20.00
C TRP A 230 -1.67 -14.92 18.87
N ASN A 231 -2.54 -14.86 17.86
CA ASN A 231 -2.38 -13.97 16.70
C ASN A 231 -3.27 -12.71 16.80
N VAL A 232 -3.80 -12.41 17.98
CA VAL A 232 -4.67 -11.26 18.24
C VAL A 232 -4.03 -10.42 19.34
N ASP A 233 -3.59 -9.20 18.99
CA ASP A 233 -3.09 -8.17 19.91
C ASP A 233 -4.24 -7.37 20.54
#